data_AF-A0A0F2RVB6-F1
#
_entry.id   AF-A0A0F2RVB6-F1
#
_cell.length_a   1.000
_cell.length_b   1.000
_cell.length_c   1.000
_cell.angle_alpha   90.00
_cell.angle_beta   90.00
_cell.angle_gamma   90.00
#
_symmetry.space_group_name_H-M   'P 1'
#
loop_
_entity.id
_entity.type
_entity.pdbx_description
1 polymer ?
#
loop_
_entity_poly.entity_id
_entity_poly.type
_entity_poly.pdbx_seq_one_letter_code
_entity_poly.pdbx_strand_id
1 'polypeptide(L)'
;GGYAHPVLPDHAAAAGAHAAAALFGGIGLLVIGFSGLLLPMLAVAEPPAPGAARWVIVAAVLGGVLGIVGSLTMVPEVVAVGIVAGLVAAGLHVRGMERTFAKRMRRRMGPEFRLIRLSWALLILALLTALGIAAGVLPGRLEGLVVVLALHGWLLSLLTGILQRILPFLASMHTVRACAKAAVVTRLGWAPPLRVHAVGHALALVLVVLGIMFEVPVLVQAGAGLGAVGAVAFAVFAVSVVGLTLRHARAVGPKSAPVSAGEH
;
A
#
# COMPACT_ATOMS: atom_id res chain seq x y z
N GLY A 1 -35.26 -33.11 -4.86
CA GLY A 1 -34.45 -31.94 -5.28
C GLY A 1 -34.44 -30.97 -4.13
N GLY A 2 -33.29 -30.81 -3.47
CA GLY A 2 -33.19 -30.03 -2.24
C GLY A 2 -31.88 -29.25 -2.22
N TYR A 3 -31.90 -28.02 -2.74
CA TYR A 3 -30.91 -27.00 -2.43
C TYR A 3 -31.58 -26.01 -1.48
N ALA A 4 -31.68 -26.35 -0.20
CA ALA A 4 -32.36 -25.50 0.77
C ALA A 4 -31.70 -25.56 2.14
N HIS A 5 -30.46 -25.11 2.22
CA HIS A 5 -29.97 -24.40 3.40
C HIS A 5 -29.01 -23.29 2.92
N PRO A 6 -29.34 -22.01 3.12
CA PRO A 6 -28.33 -20.97 2.99
C PRO A 6 -27.26 -21.25 4.04
N VAL A 7 -26.05 -21.58 3.58
CA VAL A 7 -24.91 -21.97 4.44
C VAL A 7 -24.42 -20.81 5.31
N LEU A 8 -24.89 -19.58 5.05
CA LEU A 8 -24.66 -18.40 5.88
C LEU A 8 -25.99 -17.67 6.17
N PRO A 9 -26.32 -17.37 7.44
CA PRO A 9 -27.55 -16.69 7.81
C PRO A 9 -27.64 -15.25 7.29
N ASP A 10 -26.50 -14.56 7.13
CA ASP A 10 -26.41 -13.21 6.57
C ASP A 10 -25.13 -13.05 5.74
N HIS A 11 -25.30 -12.94 4.43
CA HIS A 11 -24.19 -12.77 3.49
C HIS A 11 -23.54 -11.38 3.58
N ALA A 12 -24.28 -10.34 3.96
CA ALA A 12 -23.77 -8.98 4.07
C ALA A 12 -22.89 -8.84 5.31
N ALA A 13 -23.34 -9.38 6.45
CA ALA A 13 -22.55 -9.45 7.67
C ALA A 13 -21.22 -10.20 7.46
N ALA A 14 -21.29 -11.36 6.78
CA ALA A 14 -20.11 -12.16 6.46
C ALA A 14 -19.16 -11.43 5.49
N ALA A 15 -19.70 -10.74 4.48
CA ALA A 15 -18.89 -9.94 3.54
C ALA A 15 -18.21 -8.76 4.24
N GLY A 16 -18.92 -8.05 5.13
CA GLY A 16 -18.37 -6.96 5.92
C GLY A 16 -17.25 -7.43 6.87
N ALA A 17 -17.48 -8.53 7.59
CA ALA A 17 -16.48 -9.14 8.45
C ALA A 17 -15.25 -9.62 7.66
N HIS A 18 -15.46 -10.23 6.49
CA HIS A 18 -14.37 -10.65 5.61
C HIS A 18 -13.56 -9.44 5.10
N ALA A 19 -14.23 -8.38 4.64
CA ALA A 19 -13.57 -7.17 4.19
C ALA A 19 -12.76 -6.52 5.31
N ALA A 20 -13.32 -6.43 6.53
CA ALA A 20 -12.61 -5.92 7.71
C ALA A 20 -11.38 -6.77 8.05
N ALA A 21 -11.54 -8.10 8.07
CA ALA A 21 -10.47 -9.05 8.33
C ALA A 21 -9.36 -9.00 7.26
N ALA A 22 -9.71 -8.87 5.99
CA ALA A 22 -8.75 -8.82 4.90
C ALA A 22 -7.99 -7.49 4.85
N LEU A 23 -8.71 -6.36 4.86
CA LEU A 23 -8.14 -5.03 4.66
C LEU A 23 -7.43 -4.50 5.90
N PHE A 24 -8.06 -4.62 7.08
CA PHE A 24 -7.54 -4.01 8.32
C PHE A 24 -6.91 -5.05 9.26
N GLY A 25 -7.25 -6.33 9.11
CA GLY A 25 -6.58 -7.44 9.78
C GLY A 25 -5.33 -7.90 9.03
N GLY A 26 -5.44 -8.97 8.24
CA GLY A 26 -4.32 -9.67 7.62
C GLY A 26 -3.37 -8.75 6.85
N ILE A 27 -3.86 -8.10 5.78
CA ILE A 27 -3.01 -7.24 4.93
C ILE A 27 -2.66 -5.94 5.66
N GLY A 28 -3.60 -5.34 6.39
CA GLY A 28 -3.39 -4.09 7.11
C GLY A 28 -2.31 -4.17 8.19
N LEU A 29 -2.34 -5.22 9.02
CA LEU A 29 -1.32 -5.46 10.05
C LEU A 29 0.05 -5.75 9.44
N LEU A 30 0.09 -6.52 8.35
CA LEU A 30 1.33 -6.75 7.57
C LEU A 30 1.90 -5.42 7.06
N VAL A 31 1.06 -4.58 6.47
CA VAL A 31 1.45 -3.26 5.95
C VAL A 31 1.98 -2.35 7.06
N ILE A 32 1.29 -2.27 8.20
CA ILE A 32 1.71 -1.45 9.34
C ILE A 32 3.07 -1.91 9.86
N GLY A 33 3.25 -3.22 10.08
CA GLY A 33 4.50 -3.79 10.58
C GLY A 33 5.65 -3.61 9.59
N PHE A 34 5.42 -3.94 8.31
CA PHE A 34 6.45 -3.87 7.28
C PHE A 34 6.85 -2.43 6.93
N SER A 35 5.91 -1.50 6.97
CA SER A 35 6.19 -0.07 6.79
C SER A 35 7.16 0.46 7.85
N GLY A 36 7.07 -0.07 9.09
CA GLY A 36 8.00 0.27 10.17
C GLY A 36 9.46 -0.13 9.92
N LEU A 37 9.73 -1.04 8.98
CA LEU A 37 11.07 -1.48 8.60
C LEU A 37 11.51 -0.93 7.24
N LEU A 38 10.65 -1.07 6.24
CA LEU A 38 10.96 -0.67 4.87
C LEU A 38 11.09 0.83 4.70
N LEU A 39 10.13 1.59 5.22
CA LEU A 39 10.08 3.01 4.96
C LEU A 39 11.28 3.75 5.56
N PRO A 40 11.74 3.46 6.80
CA PRO A 40 12.99 3.99 7.32
C PRO A 40 14.21 3.60 6.47
N MET A 41 14.30 2.33 6.04
CA MET A 41 15.40 1.85 5.19
C MET A 41 15.46 2.64 3.87
N LEU A 42 14.30 2.84 3.23
CA LEU A 42 14.20 3.65 2.03
C LEU A 42 14.53 5.12 2.32
N ALA A 43 14.08 5.69 3.44
CA ALA A 43 14.36 7.07 3.79
C ALA A 43 15.80 7.35 4.24
N VAL A 44 16.60 6.31 4.53
CA VAL A 44 17.88 6.42 5.25
C VAL A 44 17.64 7.17 6.56
N ALA A 45 16.75 6.59 7.36
CA ALA A 45 16.35 7.09 8.66
C ALA A 45 16.38 5.95 9.69
N GLU A 46 16.60 6.31 10.96
CA GLU A 46 16.48 5.36 12.05
C GLU A 46 15.04 4.84 12.17
N PRO A 47 14.85 3.54 12.47
CA PRO A 47 13.52 2.97 12.65
C PRO A 47 12.80 3.59 13.86
N PRO A 48 11.45 3.54 13.88
CA PRO A 48 10.68 4.01 15.02
C PRO A 48 11.04 3.29 16.32
N ALA A 49 10.93 3.99 17.44
CA ALA A 49 11.15 3.38 18.75
C ALA A 49 10.17 2.21 19.00
N PRO A 50 10.62 1.06 19.55
CA PRO A 50 9.78 -0.14 19.73
C PRO A 50 8.51 0.11 20.54
N GLY A 51 8.58 0.96 21.58
CA GLY A 51 7.44 1.29 22.42
C GLY A 51 6.30 2.00 21.68
N ALA A 52 6.62 2.85 20.70
CA ALA A 52 5.59 3.52 19.90
C ALA A 52 4.93 2.56 18.91
N ALA A 53 5.70 1.65 18.31
CA ALA A 53 5.18 0.64 17.39
C ALA A 53 4.21 -0.33 18.08
N ARG A 54 4.48 -0.69 19.35
CA ARG A 54 3.59 -1.55 20.16
C ARG A 54 2.17 -0.99 20.25
N TRP A 55 2.02 0.30 20.54
CA TRP A 55 0.70 0.92 20.69
C TRP A 55 -0.07 1.00 19.37
N VAL A 56 0.61 1.20 18.25
CA VAL A 56 -0.01 1.11 16.91
C VAL A 56 -0.59 -0.29 16.69
N ILE A 57 0.19 -1.34 16.96
CA ILE A 57 -0.23 -2.73 16.75
C ILE A 57 -1.40 -3.08 17.68
N VAL A 58 -1.32 -2.73 18.97
CA VAL A 58 -2.40 -2.98 19.92
C VAL A 58 -3.70 -2.32 19.46
N ALA A 59 -3.66 -1.04 19.10
CA ALA A 59 -4.83 -0.32 18.61
C ALA A 59 -5.37 -0.92 17.30
N ALA A 60 -4.50 -1.32 16.37
CA ALA A 60 -4.90 -1.94 15.10
C ALA A 60 -5.57 -3.31 15.30
N VAL A 61 -5.00 -4.16 16.18
CA VAL A 61 -5.56 -5.47 16.51
C VAL A 61 -6.91 -5.31 17.21
N LEU A 62 -7.02 -4.42 18.20
CA LEU A 62 -8.29 -4.14 18.86
C LEU A 62 -9.34 -3.64 17.84
N GLY A 63 -8.97 -2.69 16.98
CA GLY A 63 -9.86 -2.18 15.94
C GLY A 63 -10.32 -3.26 14.97
N GLY A 64 -9.41 -4.11 14.51
CA GLY A 64 -9.73 -5.24 13.62
C GLY A 64 -10.64 -6.27 14.30
N VAL A 65 -10.32 -6.70 15.52
CA VAL A 65 -11.13 -7.69 16.27
C VAL A 65 -12.53 -7.14 16.54
N LEU A 66 -12.65 -5.91 17.04
CA LEU A 66 -13.96 -5.30 17.30
C LEU A 66 -14.75 -5.07 16.02
N GLY A 67 -14.10 -4.65 14.92
CA GLY A 67 -14.76 -4.51 13.62
C GLY A 67 -15.32 -5.84 13.10
N ILE A 68 -14.55 -6.93 13.22
CA ILE A 68 -14.99 -8.28 12.82
C ILE A 68 -16.12 -8.78 13.72
N VAL A 69 -15.93 -8.73 15.04
CA VAL A 69 -16.92 -9.21 16.02
C VAL A 69 -18.21 -8.42 15.88
N GLY A 70 -18.15 -7.10 15.86
CA GLY A 70 -19.33 -6.24 15.71
C GLY A 70 -20.08 -6.49 14.40
N SER A 71 -19.36 -6.78 13.30
CA SER A 71 -19.98 -7.14 12.02
C SER A 71 -20.69 -8.51 12.09
N LEU A 72 -20.06 -9.51 12.72
CA LEU A 72 -20.63 -10.85 12.86
C LEU A 72 -21.81 -10.90 13.84
N THR A 73 -21.79 -10.07 14.89
CA THR A 73 -22.87 -9.98 15.88
C THR A 73 -23.94 -8.95 15.50
N MET A 74 -23.77 -8.22 14.40
CA MET A 74 -24.67 -7.15 13.96
C MET A 74 -24.89 -6.07 15.03
N VAL A 75 -23.82 -5.69 15.75
CA VAL A 75 -23.85 -4.66 16.80
C VAL A 75 -23.09 -3.41 16.30
N PRO A 76 -23.79 -2.39 15.79
CA PRO A 76 -23.17 -1.22 15.15
C PRO A 76 -22.23 -0.44 16.08
N GLU A 77 -22.54 -0.40 17.38
CA GLU A 77 -21.73 0.29 18.37
C GLU A 77 -20.34 -0.36 18.50
N VAL A 78 -20.28 -1.68 18.45
CA VAL A 78 -19.01 -2.44 18.52
C VAL A 78 -18.19 -2.19 17.25
N VAL A 79 -18.83 -2.14 16.08
CA VAL A 79 -18.18 -1.76 14.82
C VAL A 79 -17.63 -0.34 14.91
N ALA A 80 -18.40 0.62 15.40
CA ALA A 80 -17.97 2.01 15.56
C ALA A 80 -16.76 2.16 16.49
N VAL A 81 -16.76 1.46 17.65
CA VAL A 81 -15.60 1.44 18.55
C VAL A 81 -14.38 0.81 17.86
N GLY A 82 -14.58 -0.26 17.07
CA GLY A 82 -13.52 -0.86 16.26
C GLY A 82 -12.93 0.11 15.24
N ILE A 83 -13.77 0.87 14.54
CA ILE A 83 -13.33 1.89 13.57
C ILE A 83 -12.56 3.02 14.27
N VAL A 84 -13.02 3.48 15.44
CA VAL A 84 -12.32 4.50 16.22
C VAL A 84 -10.95 4.01 16.68
N ALA A 85 -10.84 2.77 17.17
CA ALA A 85 -9.56 2.17 17.50
C ALA A 85 -8.64 2.06 16.26
N GLY A 86 -9.20 1.72 15.09
CA GLY A 86 -8.50 1.74 13.81
C GLY A 86 -8.00 3.13 13.40
N LEU A 87 -8.79 4.19 13.60
CA LEU A 87 -8.40 5.58 13.36
C LEU A 87 -7.25 6.01 14.28
N VAL A 88 -7.31 5.64 15.56
CA VAL A 88 -6.22 5.88 16.51
C VAL A 88 -4.95 5.16 16.05
N ALA A 89 -5.06 3.90 15.63
CA ALA A 89 -3.92 3.14 15.10
C ALA A 89 -3.32 3.81 13.86
N ALA A 90 -4.16 4.22 12.90
CA ALA A 90 -3.73 4.92 11.68
C ALA A 90 -3.05 6.26 12.01
N GLY A 91 -3.62 7.05 12.92
CA GLY A 91 -3.04 8.32 13.34
C GLY A 91 -1.69 8.14 14.04
N LEU A 92 -1.57 7.17 14.94
CA LEU A 92 -0.30 6.84 15.59
C LEU A 92 0.73 6.33 14.59
N HIS A 93 0.33 5.49 13.63
CA HIS A 93 1.19 4.98 12.56
C HIS A 93 1.76 6.13 11.71
N VAL A 94 0.89 6.98 11.17
CA VAL A 94 1.27 8.11 10.31
C VAL A 94 2.15 9.10 11.08
N ARG A 95 1.79 9.43 12.32
CA ARG A 95 2.60 10.31 13.17
C ARG A 95 3.99 9.70 13.45
N GLY A 96 4.07 8.40 13.68
CA GLY A 96 5.33 7.68 13.84
C GLY A 96 6.21 7.77 12.60
N MET A 97 5.62 7.51 11.42
CA MET A 97 6.32 7.56 10.14
C MET A 97 6.78 8.97 9.77
N GLU A 98 5.95 9.98 9.94
CA GLU A 98 6.35 11.38 9.68
C GLU A 98 7.48 11.83 10.61
N ARG A 99 7.49 11.40 11.88
CA ARG A 99 8.61 11.66 12.80
C ARG A 99 9.90 10.98 12.36
N THR A 100 9.84 9.74 11.91
CA THR A 100 10.97 9.03 11.29
C THR A 100 11.47 9.80 10.07
N PHE A 101 10.57 10.23 9.19
CA PHE A 101 10.94 10.95 7.96
C PHE A 101 11.44 12.37 8.23
N ALA A 102 11.06 13.01 9.33
CA ALA A 102 11.61 14.30 9.72
C ALA A 102 13.11 14.21 10.05
N LYS A 103 13.58 13.06 10.53
CA LYS A 103 14.99 12.78 10.85
C LYS A 103 15.80 12.22 9.68
N ARG A 104 15.21 12.13 8.48
CA ARG A 104 15.87 11.51 7.31
C ARG A 104 17.12 12.28 6.87
N MET A 105 18.15 11.56 6.44
CA MET A 105 19.35 12.17 5.85
C MET A 105 19.12 12.64 4.41
N ARG A 106 18.17 12.04 3.68
CA ARG A 106 17.93 12.33 2.26
C ARG A 106 17.04 13.57 2.07
N ARG A 107 17.62 14.67 1.58
CA ARG A 107 16.94 15.97 1.38
C ARG A 107 15.77 15.95 0.38
N ARG A 108 15.90 15.27 -0.77
CA ARG A 108 14.84 15.18 -1.80
C ARG A 108 14.22 13.78 -1.85
N MET A 109 12.94 13.71 -1.54
CA MET A 109 12.12 12.51 -1.68
C MET A 109 11.53 12.46 -3.10
N GLY A 110 11.66 11.32 -3.78
CA GLY A 110 11.14 11.18 -5.13
C GLY A 110 9.61 11.08 -5.16
N PRO A 111 9.00 11.03 -6.37
CA PRO A 111 7.56 10.93 -6.55
C PRO A 111 6.92 9.75 -5.80
N GLU A 112 7.67 8.67 -5.55
CA GLU A 112 7.24 7.49 -4.80
C GLU A 112 6.72 7.83 -3.39
N PHE A 113 7.32 8.81 -2.71
CA PHE A 113 6.89 9.22 -1.37
C PHE A 113 5.60 10.01 -1.37
N ARG A 114 5.26 10.69 -2.46
CA ARG A 114 3.96 11.35 -2.59
C ARG A 114 2.85 10.31 -2.61
N LEU A 115 3.09 9.19 -3.29
CA LEU A 115 2.14 8.09 -3.35
C LEU A 115 1.99 7.38 -1.99
N ILE A 116 3.10 7.21 -1.25
CA ILE A 116 3.09 6.69 0.13
C ILE A 116 2.29 7.63 1.05
N ARG A 117 2.53 8.94 1.01
CA ARG A 117 1.77 9.90 1.84
C ARG A 117 0.29 9.96 1.46
N LEU A 118 -0.01 9.91 0.16
CA LEU A 118 -1.38 9.82 -0.33
C LEU A 118 -2.07 8.56 0.22
N SER A 119 -1.37 7.42 0.24
CA SER A 119 -1.92 6.17 0.79
C SER A 119 -2.35 6.31 2.26
N TRP A 120 -1.59 7.05 3.06
CA TRP A 120 -1.91 7.29 4.47
C TRP A 120 -3.13 8.18 4.64
N ALA A 121 -3.24 9.23 3.83
CA ALA A 121 -4.42 10.08 3.83
C ALA A 121 -5.67 9.28 3.43
N LEU A 122 -5.55 8.39 2.43
CA LEU A 122 -6.65 7.56 1.96
C LEU A 122 -7.04 6.44 2.95
N LEU A 123 -6.10 5.92 3.75
CA LEU A 123 -6.42 5.05 4.89
C LEU A 123 -7.32 5.77 5.91
N ILE A 124 -6.92 6.99 6.32
CA ILE A 124 -7.70 7.78 7.27
C ILE A 124 -9.07 8.11 6.68
N LEU A 125 -9.11 8.51 5.40
CA LEU A 125 -10.37 8.80 4.71
C LEU A 125 -11.28 7.57 4.61
N ALA A 126 -10.73 6.38 4.35
CA ALA A 126 -11.49 5.13 4.33
C ALA A 126 -12.15 4.86 5.70
N LEU A 127 -11.40 5.00 6.78
CA LEU A 127 -11.90 4.78 8.14
C LEU A 127 -12.90 5.86 8.57
N LEU A 128 -12.69 7.14 8.19
CA LEU A 128 -13.67 8.21 8.43
C LEU A 128 -14.97 7.98 7.65
N THR A 129 -14.86 7.50 6.41
CA THR A 129 -16.03 7.13 5.60
C THR A 129 -16.78 5.97 6.24
N ALA A 130 -16.08 4.93 6.68
CA ALA A 130 -16.68 3.80 7.40
C ALA A 130 -17.36 4.25 8.70
N LEU A 131 -16.73 5.15 9.47
CA LEU A 131 -17.33 5.71 10.68
C LEU A 131 -18.58 6.53 10.38
N GLY A 132 -18.54 7.34 9.33
CA GLY A 132 -19.70 8.14 8.90
C GLY A 132 -20.89 7.26 8.51
N ILE A 133 -20.63 6.12 7.85
CA ILE A 133 -21.67 5.13 7.54
C ILE A 133 -22.19 4.47 8.82
N ALA A 134 -21.31 3.99 9.69
CA ALA A 134 -21.69 3.34 10.95
C ALA A 134 -22.48 4.27 11.90
N ALA A 135 -22.18 5.57 11.87
CA ALA A 135 -22.90 6.60 12.65
C ALA A 135 -24.21 7.07 12.00
N GLY A 136 -24.57 6.56 10.82
CA GLY A 136 -25.77 6.99 10.08
C GLY A 136 -25.67 8.40 9.46
N VAL A 137 -24.49 9.00 9.43
CA VAL A 137 -24.24 10.32 8.82
C VAL A 137 -24.09 10.21 7.30
N LEU A 138 -23.47 9.12 6.83
CA LEU A 138 -23.31 8.81 5.42
C LEU A 138 -24.23 7.65 5.03
N PRO A 139 -24.77 7.65 3.79
CA PRO A 139 -25.66 6.59 3.34
C PRO A 139 -24.92 5.28 3.11
N GLY A 140 -25.55 4.15 3.48
CA GLY A 140 -24.97 2.79 3.36
C GLY A 140 -24.56 2.39 1.93
N ARG A 141 -25.14 3.00 0.89
CA ARG A 141 -24.70 2.79 -0.51
C ARG A 141 -23.21 3.12 -0.74
N LEU A 142 -22.59 3.90 0.14
CA LEU A 142 -21.17 4.25 0.08
C LEU A 142 -20.25 3.19 0.73
N GLU A 143 -20.75 2.04 1.16
CA GLU A 143 -19.89 0.95 1.67
C GLU A 143 -18.82 0.54 0.64
N GLY A 144 -19.16 0.51 -0.65
CA GLY A 144 -18.21 0.26 -1.72
C GLY A 144 -17.07 1.30 -1.79
N LEU A 145 -17.34 2.54 -1.38
CA LEU A 145 -16.34 3.60 -1.31
C LEU A 145 -15.27 3.30 -0.26
N VAL A 146 -15.64 2.71 0.88
CA VAL A 146 -14.68 2.29 1.91
C VAL A 146 -13.68 1.29 1.33
N VAL A 147 -14.18 0.30 0.58
CA VAL A 147 -13.33 -0.70 -0.08
C VAL A 147 -12.42 -0.06 -1.13
N VAL A 148 -12.93 0.84 -1.96
CA VAL A 148 -12.12 1.54 -2.97
C VAL A 148 -11.02 2.38 -2.31
N LEU A 149 -11.37 3.15 -1.28
CA LEU A 149 -10.41 3.97 -0.55
C LEU A 149 -9.34 3.13 0.17
N ALA A 150 -9.73 2.02 0.80
CA ALA A 150 -8.80 1.14 1.49
C ALA A 150 -7.92 0.34 0.51
N LEU A 151 -8.51 -0.29 -0.50
CA LEU A 151 -7.79 -1.18 -1.41
C LEU A 151 -7.03 -0.42 -2.50
N HIS A 152 -7.72 0.38 -3.30
CA HIS A 152 -7.11 1.12 -4.40
C HIS A 152 -6.38 2.37 -3.88
N GLY A 153 -7.01 3.09 -2.95
CA GLY A 153 -6.45 4.31 -2.38
C GLY A 153 -5.26 4.06 -1.46
N TRP A 154 -5.42 3.25 -0.43
CA TRP A 154 -4.36 2.98 0.54
C TRP A 154 -3.41 1.86 0.10
N LEU A 155 -3.87 0.61 0.04
CA LEU A 155 -3.00 -0.55 -0.14
C LEU A 155 -2.23 -0.52 -1.47
N LEU A 156 -2.93 -0.25 -2.58
CA LEU A 156 -2.31 -0.25 -3.91
C LEU A 156 -1.35 0.93 -4.11
N SER A 157 -1.71 2.13 -3.64
CA SER A 157 -0.80 3.29 -3.66
C SER A 157 0.46 3.05 -2.83
N LEU A 158 0.30 2.47 -1.64
CA LEU A 158 1.44 2.16 -0.78
C LEU A 158 2.34 1.11 -1.44
N LEU A 159 1.76 0.01 -1.93
CA LEU A 159 2.49 -1.07 -2.58
C LEU A 159 3.27 -0.56 -3.79
N THR A 160 2.60 0.14 -4.70
CA THR A 160 3.25 0.67 -5.91
C THR A 160 4.31 1.70 -5.55
N GLY A 161 4.06 2.59 -4.59
CA GLY A 161 5.06 3.55 -4.10
C GLY A 161 6.30 2.87 -3.53
N ILE A 162 6.14 1.81 -2.74
CA ILE A 162 7.26 1.03 -2.21
C ILE A 162 8.01 0.30 -3.35
N LEU A 163 7.29 -0.35 -4.26
CA LEU A 163 7.88 -1.11 -5.37
C LEU A 163 8.66 -0.24 -6.36
N GLN A 164 8.25 1.03 -6.58
CA GLN A 164 9.01 2.00 -7.38
C GLN A 164 10.46 2.15 -6.93
N ARG A 165 10.72 1.88 -5.65
CA ARG A 165 12.04 2.06 -5.04
C ARG A 165 12.74 0.75 -4.73
N ILE A 166 12.00 -0.30 -4.33
CA ILE A 166 12.58 -1.62 -4.07
C ILE A 166 13.09 -2.26 -5.37
N LEU A 167 12.35 -2.17 -6.48
CA LEU A 167 12.76 -2.84 -7.72
C LEU A 167 14.14 -2.38 -8.23
N PRO A 168 14.42 -1.07 -8.40
CA PRO A 168 15.74 -0.62 -8.83
C PRO A 168 16.84 -0.87 -7.79
N PHE A 169 16.49 -0.86 -6.49
CA PHE A 169 17.43 -1.15 -5.41
C PHE A 169 17.89 -2.60 -5.41
N LEU A 170 16.95 -3.56 -5.46
CA LEU A 170 17.27 -4.99 -5.54
C LEU A 170 18.08 -5.31 -6.79
N ALA A 171 17.68 -4.74 -7.93
CA ALA A 171 18.41 -4.87 -9.18
C ALA A 171 19.88 -4.38 -9.04
N SER A 172 20.10 -3.22 -8.42
CA SER A 172 21.44 -2.72 -8.10
C SER A 172 22.23 -3.70 -7.21
N MET A 173 21.61 -4.25 -6.17
CA MET A 173 22.26 -5.21 -5.27
C MET A 173 22.67 -6.51 -5.98
N HIS A 174 21.87 -6.98 -6.93
CA HIS A 174 22.25 -8.11 -7.78
C HIS A 174 23.50 -7.79 -8.61
N THR A 175 23.61 -6.57 -9.16
CA THR A 175 24.81 -6.18 -9.92
C THR A 175 26.06 -6.05 -9.06
N VAL A 176 25.95 -5.65 -7.78
CA VAL A 176 27.09 -5.60 -6.84
C VAL A 176 27.71 -6.99 -6.64
N ARG A 177 26.87 -8.02 -6.61
CA ARG A 177 27.31 -9.40 -6.40
C ARG A 177 27.85 -10.03 -7.70
N ALA A 178 27.22 -9.74 -8.83
CA ALA A 178 27.46 -10.48 -10.08
C ALA A 178 28.36 -9.75 -11.10
N CYS A 179 28.39 -8.42 -11.13
CA CYS A 179 29.03 -7.64 -12.19
C CYS A 179 30.36 -7.03 -11.73
N ALA A 180 31.29 -6.77 -12.66
CA ALA A 180 32.57 -6.11 -12.33
C ALA A 180 32.39 -4.67 -11.80
N LYS A 181 31.31 -3.99 -12.18
CA LYS A 181 30.91 -2.66 -11.71
C LYS A 181 29.43 -2.64 -11.36
N ALA A 182 29.10 -2.14 -10.17
CA ALA A 182 27.72 -2.00 -9.73
C ALA A 182 26.94 -0.97 -10.57
N ALA A 183 25.69 -1.30 -10.90
CA ALA A 183 24.77 -0.36 -11.51
C ALA A 183 24.32 0.68 -10.46
N VAL A 184 24.22 1.95 -10.89
CA VAL A 184 23.68 3.00 -10.02
C VAL A 184 22.16 2.94 -10.09
N VAL A 185 21.49 2.92 -8.94
CA VAL A 185 20.01 2.85 -8.82
C VAL A 185 19.29 3.85 -9.72
N THR A 186 19.82 5.07 -9.87
CA THR A 186 19.22 6.12 -10.70
C THR A 186 19.23 5.80 -12.20
N ARG A 187 20.18 4.99 -12.68
CA ARG A 187 20.22 4.51 -14.08
C ARG A 187 19.25 3.37 -14.35
N LEU A 188 18.83 2.66 -13.31
CA LEU A 188 17.84 1.59 -13.40
C LEU A 188 16.41 2.13 -13.30
N GLY A 189 16.22 3.41 -12.95
CA GLY A 189 14.92 4.05 -12.89
C GLY A 189 14.50 4.63 -14.24
N TRP A 190 13.31 4.26 -14.72
CA TRP A 190 12.71 4.86 -15.92
C TRP A 190 11.49 5.71 -15.55
N ALA A 191 11.63 7.04 -15.64
CA ALA A 191 10.63 7.99 -15.15
C ALA A 191 9.31 8.07 -15.95
N PRO A 192 9.29 8.00 -17.31
CA PRO A 192 8.06 8.17 -18.08
C PRO A 192 6.94 7.17 -17.74
N PRO A 193 7.17 5.84 -17.67
CA PRO A 193 6.09 4.91 -17.31
C PRO A 193 5.57 5.15 -15.89
N LEU A 194 6.44 5.58 -14.96
CA LEU A 194 6.02 5.96 -13.61
C LEU A 194 5.13 7.21 -13.59
N ARG A 195 5.34 8.16 -14.50
CA ARG A 195 4.44 9.32 -14.65
C ARG A 195 3.08 8.90 -15.18
N VAL A 196 3.05 8.05 -16.21
CA VAL A 196 1.79 7.51 -16.77
C VAL A 196 1.04 6.72 -15.70
N HIS A 197 1.73 5.87 -14.95
CA HIS A 197 1.15 5.15 -13.81
C HIS A 197 0.56 6.11 -12.76
N ALA A 198 1.32 7.12 -12.33
CA ALA A 198 0.86 8.04 -11.29
C ALA A 198 -0.39 8.84 -11.73
N VAL A 199 -0.42 9.31 -12.98
CA VAL A 199 -1.58 10.02 -13.54
C VAL A 199 -2.76 9.05 -13.69
N GLY A 200 -2.54 7.86 -14.28
CA GLY A 200 -3.59 6.86 -14.47
C GLY A 200 -4.20 6.40 -13.15
N HIS A 201 -3.38 6.15 -12.13
CA HIS A 201 -3.80 5.78 -10.78
C HIS A 201 -4.61 6.89 -10.10
N ALA A 202 -4.14 8.14 -10.18
CA ALA A 202 -4.87 9.27 -9.60
C ALA A 202 -6.22 9.52 -10.29
N LEU A 203 -6.26 9.48 -11.63
CA LEU A 203 -7.50 9.65 -12.39
C LEU A 203 -8.46 8.49 -12.15
N ALA A 204 -7.95 7.24 -12.08
CA ALA A 204 -8.75 6.08 -11.75
C ALA A 204 -9.44 6.23 -10.39
N LEU A 205 -8.68 6.60 -9.36
CA LEU A 205 -9.22 6.83 -8.02
C LEU A 205 -10.30 7.92 -8.04
N VAL A 206 -10.02 9.08 -8.66
CA VAL A 206 -10.98 10.18 -8.71
C VAL A 206 -12.26 9.78 -9.45
N LEU A 207 -12.16 9.17 -10.62
CA LEU A 207 -13.33 8.78 -11.42
C LEU A 207 -14.16 7.69 -10.74
N VAL A 208 -13.52 6.69 -10.12
CA VAL A 208 -14.25 5.64 -9.38
C VAL A 208 -14.95 6.23 -8.16
N VAL A 209 -14.28 7.10 -7.39
CA VAL A 209 -14.88 7.78 -6.24
C VAL A 209 -16.10 8.61 -6.67
N LEU A 210 -15.96 9.44 -7.70
CA LEU A 210 -17.07 10.24 -8.23
C LEU A 210 -18.21 9.36 -8.77
N GLY A 211 -17.87 8.29 -9.49
CA GLY A 211 -18.85 7.34 -10.02
C GLY A 211 -19.66 6.65 -8.92
N ILE A 212 -19.04 6.29 -7.80
CA ILE A 212 -19.74 5.73 -6.63
C ILE A 212 -20.58 6.80 -5.93
N MET A 213 -20.02 8.00 -5.72
CA MET A 213 -20.71 9.08 -5.01
C MET A 213 -21.98 9.56 -5.74
N PHE A 214 -21.92 9.63 -7.07
CA PHE A 214 -23.01 10.13 -7.92
C PHE A 214 -23.79 9.02 -8.64
N GLU A 215 -23.49 7.76 -8.36
CA GLU A 215 -24.14 6.59 -9.00
C GLU A 215 -24.07 6.65 -10.53
N VAL A 216 -22.91 7.00 -11.08
CA VAL A 216 -22.66 7.08 -12.53
C VAL A 216 -21.73 5.93 -12.95
N PRO A 217 -22.27 4.81 -13.48
CA PRO A 217 -21.48 3.62 -13.80
C PRO A 217 -20.39 3.88 -14.84
N VAL A 218 -20.65 4.78 -15.79
CA VAL A 218 -19.69 5.16 -16.84
C VAL A 218 -18.41 5.75 -16.25
N LEU A 219 -18.50 6.52 -15.15
CA LEU A 219 -17.30 7.05 -14.48
C LEU A 219 -16.49 5.93 -13.82
N VAL A 220 -17.15 4.94 -13.23
CA VAL A 220 -16.47 3.76 -12.65
C VAL A 220 -15.74 2.97 -13.75
N GLN A 221 -16.39 2.75 -14.89
CA GLN A 221 -15.79 2.05 -16.03
C GLN A 221 -14.61 2.82 -16.64
N ALA A 222 -14.76 4.13 -16.84
CA ALA A 222 -13.69 4.99 -17.32
C ALA A 222 -12.50 5.01 -16.34
N GLY A 223 -12.78 5.10 -15.04
CA GLY A 223 -11.78 4.99 -13.99
C GLY A 223 -11.03 3.66 -14.01
N ALA A 224 -11.75 2.54 -14.15
CA ALA A 224 -11.15 1.22 -14.31
C ALA A 224 -10.25 1.13 -15.56
N GLY A 225 -10.68 1.71 -16.69
CA GLY A 225 -9.88 1.79 -17.92
C GLY A 225 -8.57 2.56 -17.72
N LEU A 226 -8.62 3.75 -17.11
CA LEU A 226 -7.43 4.53 -16.79
C LEU A 226 -6.52 3.83 -15.77
N GLY A 227 -7.10 3.13 -14.80
CA GLY A 227 -6.38 2.31 -13.85
C GLY A 227 -5.62 1.18 -14.53
N ALA A 228 -6.23 0.52 -15.51
CA ALA A 228 -5.58 -0.51 -16.31
C ALA A 228 -4.40 0.04 -17.12
N VAL A 229 -4.55 1.20 -17.77
CA VAL A 229 -3.43 1.89 -18.45
C VAL A 229 -2.31 2.19 -17.46
N GLY A 230 -2.64 2.69 -16.27
CA GLY A 230 -1.67 2.94 -15.21
C GLY A 230 -0.95 1.68 -14.72
N ALA A 231 -1.66 0.55 -14.61
CA ALA A 231 -1.10 -0.73 -14.22
C ALA A 231 -0.15 -1.29 -15.31
N VAL A 232 -0.53 -1.20 -16.58
CA VAL A 232 0.34 -1.58 -17.71
C VAL A 232 1.61 -0.74 -17.73
N ALA A 233 1.50 0.58 -17.53
CA ALA A 233 2.68 1.44 -17.45
C ALA A 233 3.61 1.07 -16.28
N PHE A 234 3.05 0.67 -15.14
CA PHE A 234 3.82 0.17 -14.00
C PHE A 234 4.52 -1.16 -14.30
N ALA A 235 3.84 -2.09 -14.97
CA ALA A 235 4.42 -3.36 -15.41
C ALA A 235 5.57 -3.13 -16.41
N VAL A 236 5.40 -2.20 -17.35
CA VAL A 236 6.44 -1.77 -18.29
C VAL A 236 7.65 -1.22 -17.54
N PHE A 237 7.45 -0.40 -16.50
CA PHE A 237 8.55 0.03 -15.63
C PHE A 237 9.27 -1.17 -14.99
N ALA A 238 8.55 -2.11 -14.37
CA ALA A 238 9.15 -3.27 -13.72
C ALA A 238 10.00 -4.11 -14.70
N VAL A 239 9.47 -4.40 -15.90
CA VAL A 239 10.19 -5.12 -16.95
C VAL A 239 11.40 -4.32 -17.43
N SER A 240 11.30 -2.99 -17.53
CA SER A 240 12.42 -2.15 -17.94
C SER A 240 13.58 -2.20 -16.95
N VAL A 241 13.32 -2.28 -15.64
CA VAL A 241 14.36 -2.43 -14.61
C VAL A 241 15.16 -3.71 -14.86
N VAL A 242 14.47 -4.82 -15.14
CA VAL A 242 15.13 -6.10 -15.46
C VAL A 242 15.94 -5.98 -16.75
N GLY A 243 15.36 -5.43 -17.81
CA GLY A 243 16.03 -5.25 -19.09
C GLY A 243 17.28 -4.36 -18.99
N LEU A 244 17.22 -3.27 -18.24
CA LEU A 244 18.36 -2.37 -17.99
C LEU A 244 19.46 -3.07 -17.18
N THR A 245 19.07 -3.89 -16.20
CA THR A 245 20.01 -4.68 -15.39
C THR A 245 20.77 -5.69 -16.24
N LEU A 246 20.07 -6.42 -17.11
CA LEU A 246 20.69 -7.39 -18.03
C LEU A 246 21.61 -6.71 -19.04
N ARG A 247 21.21 -5.55 -19.58
CA ARG A 247 22.06 -4.74 -20.49
C ARG A 247 23.33 -4.26 -19.78
N HIS A 248 23.22 -3.80 -18.54
CA HIS A 248 24.37 -3.39 -17.72
C HIS A 248 25.33 -4.56 -17.46
N ALA A 249 24.80 -5.72 -17.05
CA ALA A 249 25.61 -6.91 -16.80
C ALA A 249 26.41 -7.35 -18.04
N ARG A 250 25.78 -7.33 -19.22
CA ARG A 250 26.45 -7.63 -20.50
C ARG A 250 27.54 -6.62 -20.85
N ALA A 251 27.34 -5.33 -20.55
CA ALA A 251 28.30 -4.28 -20.89
C ALA A 251 29.56 -4.29 -20.01
N VAL A 252 29.42 -4.71 -18.76
CA VAL A 252 30.49 -4.61 -17.75
C VAL A 252 31.20 -5.95 -17.51
N GLY A 253 30.56 -7.06 -17.84
CA GLY A 253 31.09 -8.40 -17.60
C GLY A 253 31.01 -8.85 -16.14
N PRO A 254 31.34 -10.13 -15.87
CA PRO A 254 31.27 -10.71 -14.54
C PRO A 254 32.37 -10.18 -13.63
N LYS A 255 32.15 -10.26 -12.31
CA LYS A 255 33.18 -9.93 -11.32
C LYS A 255 34.35 -10.91 -11.43
N SER A 256 35.57 -10.40 -11.57
CA SER A 256 36.80 -11.21 -11.56
C SER A 256 36.95 -11.95 -10.24
N ALA A 257 37.44 -13.19 -10.28
CA ALA A 257 37.78 -13.93 -9.08
C ALA A 257 38.85 -13.16 -8.27
N PRO A 258 38.78 -13.13 -6.93
CA PRO A 258 39.87 -12.58 -6.14
C PRO A 258 41.14 -13.34 -6.49
N VAL A 259 42.18 -12.63 -6.90
CA VAL A 259 43.52 -13.21 -7.08
C VAL A 259 43.89 -13.79 -5.72
N SER A 260 44.04 -15.12 -5.63
CA SER A 260 44.54 -15.74 -4.42
C SER A 260 45.91 -15.13 -4.15
N ALA A 261 46.04 -14.42 -3.03
CA ALA A 261 47.35 -14.02 -2.52
C ALA A 261 48.10 -15.31 -2.14
N GLY A 262 48.74 -15.91 -3.13
CA GLY A 262 49.66 -17.01 -2.98
C GLY A 262 51.07 -16.45 -2.81
N GLU A 263 51.59 -16.66 -1.60
CA GLU A 263 52.98 -17.02 -1.32
C GLU A 263 54.07 -15.98 -1.62
N HIS A 264 54.38 -15.18 -0.59
CA HIS A 264 55.76 -14.80 -0.27
C HIS A 264 56.02 -15.07 1.20
#